data_AF-A0A087SWH3-F1
#
_entry.id   AF-A0A087SWH3-F1
#
_cell.length_a   1.000
_cell.length_b   1.000
_cell.length_c   1.000
_cell.angle_alpha   90.00
_cell.angle_beta   90.00
_cell.angle_gamma   90.00
#
_symmetry.space_group_name_H-M   'P 1'
#
loop_
_entity.id
_entity.type
_entity.pdbx_description
1 polymer ?
#
loop_
_entity_poly.entity_id
_entity_poly.type
_entity_poly.pdbx_seq_one_letter_code
_entity_poly.pdbx_strand_id
1 'polypeptide(L)'
;MASQIFITPHETANESSSKRPRIVKSTENTKVVPRFLVMTGSSEFHKMSPFLVQKYIKLFAEEPKSIKRLWSGDLLMGTVSANQSKTLLTMSKMGQVAVTVSAHKTLNSSRGVISEVDVVTVSNEEFIEELAEQNVCDAR
;
A
#
# COMPACT_ATOMS: atom_id res chain seq x y z
N MET A 1 19.81 8.21 21.40
CA MET A 1 18.55 8.58 20.73
C MET A 1 18.52 7.82 19.43
N ALA A 2 17.45 7.12 19.09
CA ALA A 2 17.33 6.35 17.85
C ALA A 2 16.16 6.92 17.04
N SER A 3 16.35 7.08 15.73
CA SER A 3 15.33 7.67 14.84
C SER A 3 14.48 6.56 14.23
N GLN A 4 13.16 6.77 14.19
CA GLN A 4 12.17 5.86 13.65
C GLN A 4 11.83 6.27 12.21
N ILE A 5 11.97 5.35 11.26
CA ILE A 5 11.69 5.60 9.84
C ILE A 5 10.54 4.73 9.34
N PHE A 6 9.84 5.19 8.31
CA PHE A 6 8.80 4.43 7.61
C PHE A 6 9.16 4.17 6.16
N ILE A 7 8.89 2.95 5.66
CA ILE A 7 9.23 2.53 4.30
C ILE A 7 8.00 1.92 3.61
N THR A 8 7.70 2.29 2.36
CA THR A 8 6.64 1.62 1.57
C THR A 8 7.19 0.42 0.79
N PRO A 9 6.43 -0.68 0.64
CA PRO A 9 6.90 -1.87 -0.06
C PRO A 9 7.06 -1.64 -1.57
N HIS A 10 8.19 -2.11 -2.11
CA HIS A 10 8.56 -2.06 -3.53
C HIS A 10 7.91 -3.19 -4.33
N GLU A 11 7.46 -2.90 -5.55
CA GLU A 11 7.00 -3.91 -6.53
C GLU A 11 8.24 -4.50 -7.23
N THR A 12 8.68 -5.69 -6.80
CA THR A 12 9.79 -6.40 -7.44
C THR A 12 9.35 -6.97 -8.79
N ALA A 13 9.62 -6.26 -9.88
CA ALA A 13 9.86 -6.90 -11.16
C ALA A 13 11.20 -7.63 -11.09
N ASN A 14 11.20 -8.90 -11.45
CA ASN A 14 12.38 -9.77 -11.50
C ASN A 14 13.33 -9.28 -12.61
N GLU A 15 14.50 -8.74 -12.26
CA GLU A 15 15.62 -8.62 -13.19
C GLU A 15 16.97 -8.86 -12.50
N SER A 16 17.73 -9.76 -13.11
CA SER A 16 18.97 -10.36 -12.62
C SER A 16 20.20 -9.44 -12.77
N SER A 17 20.99 -9.36 -11.70
CA SER A 17 22.46 -9.18 -11.63
C SER A 17 23.15 -8.00 -12.36
N SER A 18 23.77 -7.17 -11.52
CA SER A 18 25.04 -6.43 -11.72
C SER A 18 25.10 -5.35 -12.80
N LYS A 19 24.98 -4.09 -12.35
CA LYS A 19 25.93 -2.98 -12.62
C LYS A 19 25.47 -1.72 -11.84
N ARG A 20 26.43 -1.00 -11.24
CA ARG A 20 26.20 0.27 -10.51
C ARG A 20 25.42 1.26 -11.38
N PRO A 21 24.30 1.86 -10.93
CA PRO A 21 23.63 2.86 -11.72
C PRO A 21 24.30 4.22 -11.56
N ARG A 22 24.62 4.79 -12.72
CA ARG A 22 25.01 6.17 -12.99
C ARG A 22 23.82 7.07 -12.63
N ILE A 23 24.04 8.15 -11.89
CA ILE A 23 23.01 9.14 -11.56
C ILE A 23 22.44 9.70 -12.87
N VAL A 24 21.22 9.30 -13.19
CA VAL A 24 20.36 9.98 -14.14
C VAL A 24 19.21 10.50 -13.29
N LYS A 25 19.12 11.84 -13.15
CA LYS A 25 17.98 12.48 -12.50
C LYS A 25 16.74 12.27 -13.38
N SER A 26 16.02 11.18 -13.16
CA SER A 26 14.67 11.01 -13.66
C SER A 26 13.70 11.36 -12.54
N THR A 27 13.27 12.62 -12.53
CA THR A 27 12.16 13.09 -11.69
C THR A 27 10.86 12.50 -12.25
N GLU A 28 10.60 11.23 -11.96
CA GLU A 28 9.27 10.65 -12.16
C GLU A 28 8.65 10.45 -10.79
N ASN A 29 7.65 11.27 -10.49
CA ASN A 29 6.92 11.27 -9.23
C ASN A 29 6.05 9.99 -9.18
N THR A 30 6.66 8.84 -8.87
CA THR A 30 6.03 7.53 -8.90
C THR A 30 5.00 7.46 -7.78
N LYS A 31 3.71 7.66 -8.14
CA LYS A 31 2.59 7.41 -7.23
C LYS A 31 2.64 5.93 -6.80
N VAL A 32 3.12 5.69 -5.58
CA VAL A 32 3.16 4.36 -4.97
C VAL A 32 1.74 3.81 -4.90
N VAL A 33 1.53 2.65 -5.52
CA VAL A 33 0.23 1.99 -5.55
C VAL A 33 0.11 1.08 -4.32
N PRO A 34 -0.93 1.23 -3.47
CA PRO A 34 -1.04 0.46 -2.25
C PRO A 34 -1.29 -1.03 -2.54
N ARG A 35 -0.69 -1.90 -1.73
CA ARG A 35 -0.86 -3.36 -1.80
C ARG A 35 -2.03 -3.86 -0.96
N PHE A 36 -2.25 -3.22 0.18
CA PHE A 36 -3.34 -3.56 1.09
C PHE A 36 -4.41 -2.49 1.02
N LEU A 37 -5.63 -2.92 0.73
CA LEU A 37 -6.80 -2.05 0.60
C LEU A 37 -7.82 -2.37 1.69
N VAL A 38 -8.53 -1.35 2.15
CA VAL A 38 -9.70 -1.49 3.01
C VAL A 38 -10.91 -0.99 2.25
N MET A 39 -11.94 -1.83 2.20
CA MET A 39 -13.26 -1.49 1.69
C MET A 39 -14.22 -1.30 2.85
N THR A 40 -14.75 -0.09 2.96
CA THR A 40 -15.70 0.32 3.99
C THR A 40 -17.06 0.54 3.35
N GLY A 41 -18.11 0.14 4.07
CA GLY A 41 -19.49 0.24 3.60
C GLY A 41 -20.48 0.41 4.75
N SER A 42 -21.76 0.39 4.39
CA SER A 42 -22.86 0.46 5.37
C SER A 42 -23.09 -0.88 6.08
N SER A 43 -24.04 -0.92 7.01
CA SER A 43 -24.46 -2.14 7.70
C SER A 43 -24.96 -3.25 6.75
N GLU A 44 -25.48 -2.89 5.57
CA GLU A 44 -25.90 -3.83 4.53
C GLU A 44 -24.69 -4.57 3.94
N PHE A 45 -23.59 -3.86 3.71
CA PHE A 45 -22.32 -4.45 3.28
C PHE A 45 -21.73 -5.40 4.32
N HIS A 46 -21.91 -5.09 5.62
CA HIS A 46 -21.46 -5.96 6.71
C HIS A 46 -22.22 -7.28 6.80
N LYS A 47 -23.49 -7.27 6.38
CA LYS A 47 -24.38 -8.45 6.37
C LYS A 47 -24.33 -9.24 5.05
N MET A 48 -23.61 -8.75 4.03
CA MET A 48 -23.51 -9.45 2.75
C MET A 48 -22.88 -10.83 2.90
N SER A 49 -23.49 -11.80 2.23
CA SER A 49 -23.01 -13.19 2.15
C SER A 49 -21.57 -13.24 1.63
N PRO A 50 -20.68 -14.05 2.23
CA PRO A 50 -19.30 -14.18 1.78
C PRO A 50 -19.21 -14.66 0.32
N PHE A 51 -20.13 -15.49 -0.14
CA PHE A 51 -20.19 -15.94 -1.54
C PHE A 51 -20.54 -14.79 -2.49
N LEU A 52 -21.44 -13.90 -2.06
CA LEU A 52 -21.83 -12.74 -2.86
C LEU A 52 -20.69 -11.72 -2.94
N VAL A 53 -20.00 -11.48 -1.81
CA VAL A 53 -18.80 -10.66 -1.76
C VAL A 53 -17.73 -11.18 -2.72
N GLN A 54 -17.44 -12.49 -2.68
CA GLN A 54 -16.45 -13.09 -3.58
C GLN A 54 -16.86 -12.93 -5.06
N LYS A 55 -18.15 -13.12 -5.38
CA LYS A 55 -18.67 -12.95 -6.74
C LYS A 55 -18.50 -11.51 -7.23
N TYR A 56 -18.82 -10.51 -6.42
CA TYR A 56 -18.64 -9.11 -6.82
C TYR A 56 -17.18 -8.73 -7.01
N ILE A 57 -16.30 -9.18 -6.13
CA ILE A 57 -14.86 -8.92 -6.27
C ILE A 57 -14.35 -9.54 -7.57
N LYS A 58 -14.72 -10.79 -7.88
CA LYS A 58 -14.36 -11.50 -9.13
C LYS A 58 -14.90 -10.84 -10.40
N LEU A 59 -16.06 -10.17 -10.31
CA LEU A 59 -16.64 -9.43 -11.43
C LEU A 59 -15.88 -8.13 -11.71
N PHE A 60 -15.35 -7.50 -10.67
CA PHE A 60 -14.70 -6.20 -10.78
C PHE A 60 -13.20 -6.32 -11.09
N ALA A 61 -12.53 -7.33 -10.53
CA ALA A 61 -11.12 -7.61 -10.73
C ALA A 61 -10.86 -9.12 -10.65
N GLU A 62 -9.65 -9.54 -11.04
CA GLU A 62 -9.16 -10.89 -10.70
C GLU A 62 -9.17 -11.09 -9.16
N GLU A 63 -9.23 -12.33 -8.69
CA GLU A 63 -9.28 -12.65 -7.27
C GLU A 63 -8.04 -12.09 -6.53
N PRO A 64 -8.21 -11.24 -5.50
CA PRO A 64 -7.12 -10.73 -4.67
C PRO A 64 -6.36 -11.86 -3.97
N LYS A 65 -5.08 -11.61 -3.64
CA LYS A 65 -4.23 -12.54 -2.88
C LYS A 65 -4.89 -12.98 -1.58
N SER A 66 -5.57 -12.05 -0.93
CA SER A 66 -6.33 -12.32 0.29
C SER A 66 -7.53 -11.41 0.39
N ILE A 67 -8.60 -11.94 0.97
CA ILE A 67 -9.80 -11.18 1.37
C ILE A 67 -10.12 -11.62 2.79
N LYS A 68 -10.26 -10.65 3.71
CA LYS A 68 -10.59 -10.91 5.11
C LYS A 68 -11.60 -9.89 5.60
N ARG A 69 -12.69 -10.36 6.21
CA ARG A 69 -13.61 -9.48 6.95
C ARG A 69 -12.99 -9.09 8.29
N LEU A 70 -12.94 -7.81 8.57
CA LEU A 70 -12.48 -7.24 9.83
C LEU A 70 -13.61 -7.28 10.86
N TRP A 71 -13.26 -7.15 12.14
CA TRP A 71 -14.25 -7.05 13.23
C TRP A 71 -15.21 -5.87 13.05
N SER A 72 -14.76 -4.78 12.41
CA SER A 72 -15.61 -3.63 12.07
C SER A 72 -16.71 -3.95 11.05
N GLY A 73 -16.61 -5.07 10.34
CA GLY A 73 -17.45 -5.41 9.19
C GLY A 73 -16.81 -5.05 7.85
N ASP A 74 -15.75 -4.25 7.84
CA ASP A 74 -14.99 -3.88 6.64
C ASP A 74 -14.30 -5.09 5.99
N LEU A 75 -13.90 -4.95 4.72
CA LEU A 75 -13.07 -5.94 4.04
C LEU A 75 -11.64 -5.44 3.86
N LEU A 76 -10.68 -6.19 4.41
CA LEU A 76 -9.26 -6.07 4.09
C LEU A 76 -8.94 -6.95 2.89
N MET A 77 -8.29 -6.38 1.88
CA MET A 77 -7.86 -7.09 0.68
C MET A 77 -6.38 -6.88 0.43
N GLY A 78 -5.66 -7.97 0.16
CA GLY A 78 -4.28 -7.92 -0.35
C GLY A 78 -4.27 -8.13 -1.86
N THR A 79 -3.69 -7.19 -2.61
CA THR A 79 -3.60 -7.30 -4.07
C THR A 79 -2.34 -8.06 -4.50
N VAL A 80 -2.35 -8.58 -5.72
CA VAL A 80 -1.22 -9.29 -6.36
C VAL A 80 -0.43 -8.34 -7.27
N SER A 81 -1.10 -7.38 -7.92
CA SER A 81 -0.48 -6.44 -8.86
C SER A 81 -0.94 -5.00 -8.63
N ALA A 82 -0.14 -4.03 -9.05
CA ALA A 82 -0.55 -2.62 -9.04
C ALA A 82 -1.82 -2.36 -9.85
N ASN A 83 -2.00 -3.05 -10.99
CA ASN A 83 -3.20 -2.90 -11.83
C ASN A 83 -4.46 -3.34 -11.08
N GLN A 84 -4.41 -4.46 -10.37
CA GLN A 84 -5.53 -4.91 -9.55
C GLN A 84 -5.88 -3.90 -8.45
N SER A 85 -4.87 -3.31 -7.81
CA SER A 85 -5.08 -2.28 -6.79
C SER A 85 -5.71 -1.02 -7.35
N LYS A 86 -5.20 -0.51 -8.48
CA LYS A 86 -5.78 0.64 -9.19
C LYS A 86 -7.24 0.37 -9.56
N THR A 87 -7.54 -0.81 -10.09
CA THR A 87 -8.92 -1.21 -10.41
C THR A 87 -9.77 -1.18 -9.15
N LEU A 88 -9.42 -1.93 -8.10
CA LEU A 88 -10.21 -1.98 -6.85
C LEU A 88 -10.40 -0.61 -6.20
N LEU A 89 -9.43 0.31 -6.29
CA LEU A 89 -9.57 1.68 -5.79
C LEU A 89 -10.64 2.50 -6.51
N THR A 90 -10.97 2.17 -7.77
CA THR A 90 -12.07 2.81 -8.51
C THR A 90 -13.44 2.26 -8.15
N MET A 91 -13.52 1.17 -7.38
CA MET A 91 -14.78 0.54 -7.02
C MET A 91 -15.53 1.38 -5.98
N SER A 92 -16.75 1.79 -6.34
CA SER A 92 -17.64 2.60 -5.48
C SER A 92 -18.90 1.88 -5.05
N LYS A 93 -19.17 0.69 -5.59
CA LYS A 93 -20.37 -0.10 -5.28
C LYS A 93 -20.12 -1.60 -5.39
N MET A 94 -20.79 -2.36 -4.54
CA MET A 94 -20.95 -3.81 -4.69
C MET A 94 -22.44 -4.12 -4.82
N GLY A 95 -22.85 -4.47 -6.05
CA GLY A 95 -24.27 -4.57 -6.39
C GLY A 95 -24.96 -3.22 -6.26
N GLN A 96 -25.92 -3.12 -5.33
CA GLN A 96 -26.67 -1.90 -5.03
C GLN A 96 -26.11 -1.15 -3.81
N VAL A 97 -25.14 -1.72 -3.10
CA VAL A 97 -24.59 -1.13 -1.86
C VAL A 97 -23.38 -0.26 -2.21
N ALA A 98 -23.39 0.99 -1.76
CA ALA A 98 -22.25 1.89 -1.90
C ALA A 98 -21.10 1.47 -0.96
N VAL A 99 -19.87 1.49 -1.47
CA VAL A 99 -18.65 1.18 -0.73
C VAL A 99 -17.56 2.18 -1.09
N THR A 100 -16.60 2.36 -0.19
CA THR A 100 -15.40 3.18 -0.44
C THR A 100 -14.18 2.29 -0.26
N VAL A 101 -13.28 2.30 -1.24
CA VAL A 101 -12.01 1.56 -1.17
C VAL A 101 -10.87 2.55 -0.96
N SER A 102 -10.01 2.27 0.01
CA SER A 102 -8.87 3.12 0.37
C SER A 102 -7.63 2.30 0.71
N ALA A 103 -6.47 2.94 0.69
CA ALA A 103 -5.23 2.31 1.14
C ALA A 103 -5.29 2.00 2.64
N HIS A 104 -4.86 0.80 3.03
CA HIS A 104 -4.71 0.46 4.45
C HIS A 104 -3.59 1.31 5.07
N LYS A 105 -3.87 1.96 6.22
CA LYS A 105 -2.99 2.96 6.83
C LYS A 105 -1.61 2.44 7.21
N THR A 106 -1.51 1.22 7.77
CA THR A 106 -0.23 0.69 8.29
C THR A 106 0.34 -0.46 7.48
N LEU A 107 -0.47 -1.40 6.97
CA LEU A 107 0.04 -2.53 6.19
C LEU A 107 0.77 -2.14 4.88
N ASN A 108 0.61 -0.91 4.40
CA ASN A 108 1.36 -0.39 3.25
C ASN A 108 2.66 0.31 3.65
N SER A 109 3.05 0.29 4.91
CA SER A 109 4.34 0.78 5.36
C SER A 109 4.97 -0.15 6.40
N SER A 110 6.28 -0.23 6.40
CA SER A 110 7.06 -0.84 7.47
C SER A 110 7.70 0.25 8.32
N ARG A 111 8.16 -0.14 9.51
CA ARG A 111 8.86 0.72 10.45
C ARG A 111 10.27 0.17 10.66
N GLY A 112 11.28 1.02 10.53
CA GLY A 112 12.69 0.70 10.77
C GLY A 112 13.32 1.64 11.79
N VAL A 113 14.39 1.21 12.45
CA VAL A 113 15.16 2.03 13.39
C VAL A 113 16.59 2.14 12.90
N ILE A 114 17.13 3.35 12.93
CA ILE A 114 18.54 3.64 12.63
C ILE A 114 19.16 4.29 13.85
N SER A 115 20.32 3.79 14.27
CA SER A 115 21.04 4.21 15.47
C SER A 115 22.48 4.59 15.16
N GLU A 116 22.67 5.44 14.15
CA GLU A 116 23.99 5.95 13.74
C GLU A 116 24.16 7.40 14.16
N VAL A 117 25.30 7.72 14.79
CA VAL A 117 25.55 9.05 15.37
C VAL A 117 25.51 10.13 14.30
N ASP A 118 26.08 9.85 13.12
CA ASP A 118 26.15 10.79 12.00
C ASP A 118 24.76 11.04 11.37
N VAL A 119 23.83 10.10 11.52
CA VAL A 119 22.46 10.20 10.99
C VAL A 119 21.54 10.93 11.97
N VAL A 120 21.78 10.80 13.27
CA VAL A 120 20.98 11.47 14.32
C VAL A 120 21.11 13.00 14.26
N THR A 121 22.17 13.53 13.68
CA THR A 121 22.38 14.98 13.51
C THR A 121 21.68 15.57 12.28
N VAL A 122 21.20 14.73 11.36
CA VAL A 122 20.53 15.16 10.11
C VAL A 122 19.08 15.54 10.41
N SER A 123 18.56 16.54 9.71
CA SER A 123 17.14 16.92 9.83
C SER A 123 16.23 15.85 9.21
N ASN A 124 15.02 15.66 9.77
CA ASN A 124 14.09 14.66 9.24
C ASN A 124 13.69 14.92 7.78
N GLU A 125 13.60 16.19 7.38
CA GLU A 125 13.24 16.60 6.02
C GLU A 125 14.32 16.20 5.02
N GLU A 126 15.58 16.58 5.29
CA GLU A 126 16.75 16.19 4.49
C GLU A 126 16.89 14.67 4.42
N PHE A 127 16.64 13.99 5.54
CA PHE A 127 16.70 12.53 5.60
C PHE A 127 15.66 11.84 4.70
N ILE A 128 14.42 12.35 4.67
CA ILE A 128 13.36 11.81 3.81
C ILE A 128 13.65 12.11 2.34
N GLU A 129 14.14 13.32 2.02
CA GLU A 129 14.46 13.71 0.65
C GLU A 129 15.61 12.86 0.07
N GLU A 130 16.70 12.71 0.80
CA GLU A 130 17.87 11.94 0.35
C GLU A 130 17.62 10.43 0.29
N LEU A 131 16.72 9.91 1.14
CA LEU A 131 16.35 8.49 1.14
C LEU A 131 15.01 8.19 0.46
N ALA A 132 14.46 9.14 -0.30
CA ALA A 132 13.24 8.94 -1.06
C ALA A 132 13.37 7.78 -2.06
N GLU A 133 14.55 7.60 -2.66
CA GLU A 133 14.85 6.48 -3.57
C GLU A 133 14.78 5.11 -2.86
N GLN A 134 15.01 5.09 -1.54
CA GLN A 134 14.86 3.90 -0.69
C GLN A 134 13.42 3.73 -0.18
N ASN A 135 12.48 4.53 -0.68
CA ASN A 135 11.07 4.56 -0.28
C ASN A 135 10.85 4.96 1.18
N VAL A 136 11.79 5.73 1.76
CA VAL A 136 11.56 6.36 3.07
C VAL A 136 10.53 7.46 2.89
N CYS A 137 9.44 7.37 3.66
CA CYS A 137 8.30 8.28 3.53
C CYS A 137 8.04 9.13 4.78
N ASP A 138 8.64 8.78 5.92
CA ASP A 138 8.50 9.51 7.18
C ASP A 138 9.69 9.19 8.11
N ALA A 139 10.04 10.15 8.98
CA ALA A 139 11.13 10.07 9.96
C ALA A 139 10.77 10.84 11.24
N ARG A 140 11.02 10.23 12.40
CA ARG A 140 10.70 10.78 13.73
C ARG A 140 11.77 10.49 14.79
#